data_AF-A0A3C0FXU6-F1
#
_entry.id   AF-A0A3C0FXU6-F1
#
_cell.length_a   1.000
_cell.length_b   1.000
_cell.length_c   1.000
_cell.angle_alpha   90.00
_cell.angle_beta   90.00
_cell.angle_gamma   90.00
#
_symmetry.space_group_name_H-M   'P 1'
#
loop_
_entity.id
_entity.type
_entity.pdbx_description
1 polymer ?
#
loop_
_entity_poly.entity_id
_entity_poly.type
_entity_poly.pdbx_seq_one_letter_code
_entity_poly.pdbx_strand_id
1 'polypeptide(L)'
;MQFIYNKDSADNAVIVEDYPWGYKLRTKRKYWIETTKKGDRFCYQTLNPKTNKWCAVKKSTYSAVKVMYFDENDHVKTYSINLGYSDAQAVYKFEKSIDVALLTKEQRMKICEAKAVNEVASKTKWTITSNPQRSEEEQAKHDAEQEAVKDKLNKYGNYVYGKCLQKNGLA
;
A
#
# COMPACT_ATOMS: atom_id res chain seq x y z
N MET A 1 1.94 -18.95 -6.09
CA MET A 1 2.28 -17.99 -5.02
C MET A 1 1.55 -18.42 -3.76
N GLN A 2 2.27 -18.73 -2.68
CA GLN A 2 1.65 -19.03 -1.39
C GLN A 2 1.62 -17.75 -0.54
N PHE A 3 0.44 -17.13 -0.41
CA PHE A 3 0.28 -15.89 0.35
C PHE A 3 0.28 -16.13 1.86
N ILE A 4 0.77 -15.14 2.59
CA ILE A 4 0.92 -15.15 4.04
C ILE A 4 0.16 -13.97 4.62
N TYR A 5 -0.75 -14.28 5.54
CA TYR A 5 -1.65 -13.33 6.20
C TYR A 5 -1.39 -13.30 7.70
N ASN A 6 -1.86 -12.25 8.38
CA ASN A 6 -1.83 -12.14 9.85
C ASN A 6 -0.42 -12.26 10.46
N LYS A 7 0.57 -11.69 9.76
CA LYS A 7 1.97 -11.56 10.20
C LYS A 7 2.30 -10.08 10.25
N ASP A 8 1.93 -9.45 11.36
CA ASP A 8 1.84 -8.00 11.50
C ASP A 8 2.81 -7.36 12.49
N SER A 9 3.56 -8.19 13.22
CA SER A 9 4.49 -7.75 14.25
C SER A 9 5.74 -8.64 14.29
N ALA A 10 6.76 -8.19 15.02
CA ALA A 10 7.97 -8.97 15.21
C ALA A 10 7.74 -10.26 16.01
N ASP A 11 6.66 -10.34 16.78
CA ASP A 11 6.33 -11.44 17.67
C ASP A 11 5.69 -12.61 16.93
N ASN A 12 4.83 -12.31 15.95
CA ASN A 12 4.21 -13.33 15.11
C ASN A 12 4.88 -13.52 13.75
N ALA A 13 5.97 -12.79 13.46
CA ALA A 13 6.68 -12.76 12.18
C ALA A 13 6.98 -14.14 11.57
N VAL A 14 7.08 -14.18 10.25
CA VAL A 14 7.65 -15.32 9.52
C VAL A 14 9.14 -15.38 9.80
N ILE A 15 9.63 -16.52 10.28
CA ILE A 15 11.06 -16.75 10.51
C ILE A 15 11.58 -17.64 9.38
N VAL A 16 12.55 -17.11 8.64
CA VAL A 16 13.35 -17.88 7.70
C VAL A 16 14.66 -18.24 8.38
N GLU A 17 14.91 -19.54 8.46
CA GLU A 17 16.16 -20.13 8.93
C GLU A 17 17.22 -20.11 7.81
N ASP A 18 18.49 -20.30 8.16
CA ASP A 18 19.62 -20.39 7.22
C ASP A 18 19.79 -19.22 6.22
N TYR A 19 19.39 -18.01 6.61
CA TYR A 19 19.52 -16.81 5.79
C TYR A 19 21.00 -16.38 5.64
N PRO A 20 21.47 -16.01 4.43
CA PRO A 20 22.85 -15.56 4.23
C PRO A 20 23.22 -14.33 5.09
N TRP A 21 24.38 -14.39 5.76
CA TRP A 21 24.99 -13.28 6.47
C TRP A 21 26.43 -13.05 5.97
N GLY A 22 26.60 -12.02 5.14
CA GLY A 22 27.86 -11.81 4.43
C GLY A 22 28.19 -13.02 3.54
N TYR A 23 29.47 -13.36 3.44
CA TYR A 23 29.94 -14.43 2.54
C TYR A 23 29.95 -15.83 3.14
N LYS A 24 30.09 -15.97 4.46
CA LYS A 24 30.38 -17.27 5.11
C LYS A 24 29.37 -17.67 6.18
N LEU A 25 28.69 -16.71 6.80
CA LEU A 25 27.83 -16.99 7.94
C LEU A 25 26.38 -17.16 7.49
N ARG A 26 25.62 -17.88 8.30
CA ARG A 26 24.19 -18.09 8.17
C ARG A 26 23.49 -17.54 9.40
N THR A 27 22.24 -17.14 9.26
CA THR A 27 21.47 -16.53 10.34
C THR A 27 19.97 -16.80 10.20
N LYS A 28 19.17 -16.25 11.11
CA LYS A 28 17.71 -16.17 11.01
C LYS A 28 17.29 -14.81 10.51
N ARG A 29 16.18 -14.74 9.78
CA ARG A 29 15.55 -13.48 9.38
C ARG A 29 14.05 -13.51 9.62
N LYS A 30 13.55 -12.48 10.31
CA LYS A 30 12.12 -12.22 10.53
C LYS A 30 11.56 -11.36 9.42
N TYR A 31 10.31 -11.62 9.05
CA TYR A 31 9.53 -10.84 8.09
C TYR A 31 8.09 -10.65 8.56
N TRP A 32 7.55 -9.44 8.44
CA TRP A 32 6.16 -9.10 8.74
C TRP A 32 5.71 -7.85 7.98
N ILE A 33 4.39 -7.61 7.95
CA ILE A 33 3.78 -6.41 7.37
C ILE A 33 3.23 -5.53 8.47
N GLU A 34 3.76 -4.33 8.63
CA GLU A 34 3.21 -3.37 9.57
C GLU A 34 2.17 -2.48 8.87
N THR A 35 0.93 -2.51 9.33
CA THR A 35 -0.14 -1.62 8.86
C THR A 35 -0.16 -0.33 9.67
N THR A 36 -0.18 0.81 8.98
CA THR A 36 -0.20 2.16 9.58
C THR A 36 -1.29 3.01 8.95
N LYS A 37 -1.51 4.23 9.47
CA LYS A 37 -2.42 5.21 8.85
C LYS A 37 -2.06 5.55 7.39
N LYS A 38 -0.78 5.41 7.01
CA LYS A 38 -0.29 5.69 5.65
C LYS A 38 -0.41 4.47 4.71
N GLY A 39 -0.82 3.31 5.23
CA GLY A 39 -0.79 2.03 4.54
C GLY A 39 0.23 1.06 5.14
N ASP A 40 0.55 0.02 4.38
CA ASP A 40 1.37 -1.11 4.79
C ASP A 40 2.83 -0.93 4.42
N ARG A 41 3.73 -1.39 5.28
CA ARG A 41 5.16 -1.48 4.99
C ARG A 41 5.71 -2.86 5.36
N PHE A 42 6.65 -3.33 4.56
CA PHE A 42 7.36 -4.57 4.84
C PHE A 42 8.46 -4.31 5.86
N CYS A 43 8.48 -5.12 6.90
CA CYS A 43 9.46 -5.04 7.97
C CYS A 43 10.25 -6.34 8.02
N TYR A 44 11.55 -6.19 8.28
CA TYR A 44 12.41 -7.34 8.48
C TYR A 44 13.55 -7.04 9.44
N GLN A 45 14.07 -8.11 10.04
CA GLN A 45 15.15 -8.04 11.01
C GLN A 45 15.98 -9.31 10.90
N THR A 46 17.30 -9.18 10.88
CA THR A 46 18.22 -10.33 10.91
C THR A 46 18.71 -10.54 12.34
N LEU A 47 18.93 -11.80 12.70
CA LEU A 47 19.63 -12.14 13.94
C LEU A 47 21.13 -11.94 13.68
N ASN A 48 21.87 -11.33 14.60
CA ASN A 48 23.31 -11.23 14.47
C ASN A 48 23.93 -12.56 14.94
N PRO A 49 24.56 -13.36 14.06
CA PRO A 49 25.09 -14.68 14.44
C PRO A 49 26.29 -14.59 15.41
N LYS A 50 26.92 -13.42 15.56
CA LYS A 50 28.06 -13.21 16.47
C LYS A 50 27.64 -12.89 17.90
N THR A 51 26.47 -12.27 18.08
CA THR A 51 26.00 -11.79 19.39
C THR A 51 24.68 -12.42 19.83
N ASN A 52 24.04 -13.19 18.95
CA ASN A 52 22.72 -13.78 19.13
C ASN A 52 21.63 -12.75 19.50
N LYS A 53 21.78 -11.51 19.05
CA LYS A 53 20.83 -10.41 19.26
C LYS A 53 20.22 -10.00 17.93
N TRP A 54 18.93 -9.71 17.91
CA TRP A 54 18.26 -9.18 16.72
C TRP A 54 18.79 -7.78 16.38
N CYS A 55 19.16 -7.54 15.12
CA CYS A 55 19.61 -6.23 14.63
C CYS A 55 18.50 -5.17 14.64
N ALA A 56 18.75 -3.91 14.33
CA ALA A 56 17.64 -2.95 14.19
C ALA A 56 16.66 -3.38 13.07
N VAL A 57 15.37 -3.12 13.27
CA VAL A 57 14.32 -3.39 12.27
C VAL A 57 14.54 -2.50 11.04
N LYS A 58 14.54 -3.10 9.87
CA LYS A 58 14.53 -2.39 8.59
C LYS A 58 13.11 -2.39 8.02
N LYS A 59 12.69 -1.25 7.47
CA LYS A 59 11.32 -1.01 7.01
C LYS A 59 11.33 -0.49 5.57
N SER A 60 10.45 -1.01 4.72
CA SER A 60 10.25 -0.50 3.36
C SER A 60 9.47 0.82 3.36
N THR A 61 9.34 1.42 2.18
CA THR A 61 8.33 2.43 1.92
C THR A 61 6.91 1.86 2.06
N TYR A 62 5.94 2.76 2.16
CA TYR A 62 4.53 2.42 2.29
C TYR A 62 3.92 2.01 0.94
N SER A 63 2.96 1.10 1.01
CA SER A 63 2.01 0.78 -0.06
C SER A 63 0.58 0.82 0.50
N ALA A 64 -0.43 0.95 -0.35
CA ALA A 64 -1.82 1.02 0.12
C ALA A 64 -2.23 -0.26 0.83
N VAL A 65 -1.95 -1.40 0.19
CA VAL A 65 -2.11 -2.74 0.74
C VAL A 65 -0.90 -3.56 0.33
N LYS A 66 -0.34 -4.35 1.24
CA LYS A 66 0.80 -5.24 1.00
C LYS A 66 0.57 -6.59 1.67
N VAL A 67 0.81 -7.65 0.93
CA VAL A 67 0.81 -9.03 1.43
C VAL A 67 2.15 -9.69 1.14
N MET A 68 2.57 -10.59 2.02
CA MET A 68 3.76 -11.41 1.79
C MET A 68 3.37 -12.70 1.06
N TYR A 69 4.30 -13.26 0.31
CA TYR A 69 4.17 -14.60 -0.26
C TYR A 69 5.54 -15.28 -0.38
N PHE A 70 5.56 -16.61 -0.42
CA PHE A 70 6.73 -17.38 -0.84
C PHE A 70 6.72 -17.55 -2.36
N ASP A 71 7.85 -17.22 -3.00
CA ASP A 71 8.09 -17.54 -4.41
C ASP A 71 8.53 -19.01 -4.59
N GLU A 72 8.81 -19.41 -5.83
CA GLU A 72 9.17 -20.79 -6.18
C GLU A 72 10.50 -21.25 -5.57
N ASN A 73 11.32 -20.33 -5.06
CA ASN A 73 12.61 -20.62 -4.40
C ASN A 73 12.53 -20.45 -2.87
N ASP A 74 11.32 -20.51 -2.29
CA ASP A 74 11.05 -20.28 -0.86
C ASP A 74 11.53 -18.91 -0.36
N HIS A 75 11.68 -17.92 -1.24
CA HIS A 75 12.01 -16.57 -0.83
C HIS A 75 10.75 -15.77 -0.50
N VAL A 76 10.81 -15.04 0.62
CA VAL A 76 9.76 -14.09 1.00
C VAL A 76 9.79 -12.88 0.06
N LYS A 77 8.69 -12.69 -0.66
CA LYS A 77 8.41 -11.54 -1.53
C LYS A 77 7.15 -10.82 -1.05
N THR A 78 6.89 -9.66 -1.64
CA THR A 78 5.69 -8.86 -1.34
C THR A 78 4.91 -8.57 -2.60
N TYR A 79 3.59 -8.67 -2.52
CA TYR A 79 2.67 -8.23 -3.56
C TYR A 79 1.83 -7.07 -3.02
N SER A 80 1.69 -5.98 -3.77
CA SER A 80 1.06 -4.77 -3.26
C SER A 80 0.42 -3.92 -4.34
N ILE A 81 -0.54 -3.10 -3.90
CA ILE A 81 -1.14 -2.02 -4.68
C ILE A 81 -0.83 -0.66 -4.02
N ASN A 82 -0.82 0.41 -4.81
CA ASN A 82 -0.56 1.78 -4.38
C ASN A 82 -1.68 2.70 -4.86
N LEU A 83 -2.13 3.63 -4.01
CA LEU A 83 -3.16 4.60 -4.37
C LEU A 83 -2.63 5.53 -5.48
N GLY A 84 -3.42 5.74 -6.54
CA GLY A 84 -3.08 6.60 -7.66
C GLY A 84 -2.04 6.06 -8.65
N TYR A 85 -1.34 4.97 -8.32
CA TYR A 85 -0.38 4.31 -9.22
C TYR A 85 -0.90 2.96 -9.74
N SER A 86 -1.70 2.26 -8.95
CA SER A 86 -2.33 1.00 -9.37
C SER A 86 -3.67 1.28 -10.05
N ASP A 87 -3.73 1.06 -11.36
CA ASP A 87 -4.95 1.20 -12.14
C ASP A 87 -6.02 0.15 -11.75
N ALA A 88 -7.21 0.28 -12.34
CA ALA A 88 -8.34 -0.60 -12.04
C ALA A 88 -8.03 -2.07 -12.34
N GLN A 89 -7.22 -2.36 -13.37
CA GLN A 89 -6.86 -3.73 -13.71
C GLN A 89 -5.88 -4.34 -12.71
N ALA A 90 -4.90 -3.56 -12.25
CA ALA A 90 -3.94 -3.96 -11.22
C ALA A 90 -4.65 -4.25 -9.90
N VAL A 91 -5.60 -3.39 -9.49
CA VAL A 91 -6.42 -3.61 -8.28
C VAL A 91 -7.26 -4.88 -8.43
N TYR A 92 -7.91 -5.09 -9.59
CA TYR A 92 -8.68 -6.30 -9.84
C TYR A 92 -7.82 -7.57 -9.79
N LYS A 93 -6.66 -7.58 -10.46
CA LYS A 93 -5.70 -8.70 -10.42
C LYS A 93 -5.20 -8.98 -9.02
N PHE A 94 -4.96 -7.92 -8.23
CA PHE A 94 -4.57 -8.05 -6.84
C PHE A 94 -5.63 -8.81 -6.04
N GLU A 95 -6.88 -8.33 -6.05
CA GLU A 95 -8.00 -8.97 -5.34
C GLU A 95 -8.26 -10.41 -5.78
N LYS A 96 -8.04 -10.73 -7.06
CA LYS A 96 -8.21 -12.11 -7.57
C LYS A 96 -7.09 -13.05 -7.19
N SER A 97 -5.92 -12.53 -6.87
CA SER A 97 -4.76 -13.34 -6.53
C SER A 97 -4.73 -13.72 -5.04
N ILE A 98 -5.40 -12.95 -4.18
CA ILE A 98 -5.34 -13.08 -2.73
C ILE A 98 -6.70 -13.45 -2.13
N ASP A 99 -6.68 -14.00 -0.93
CA ASP A 99 -7.89 -14.08 -0.11
C ASP A 99 -8.14 -12.74 0.61
N VAL A 100 -9.06 -11.95 0.06
CA VAL A 100 -9.45 -10.64 0.61
C VAL A 100 -10.11 -10.77 1.98
N ALA A 101 -10.73 -11.91 2.31
CA ALA A 101 -11.39 -12.11 3.60
C ALA A 101 -10.38 -12.16 4.76
N LEU A 102 -9.16 -12.62 4.47
CA LEU A 102 -8.05 -12.70 5.43
C LEU A 102 -7.30 -11.38 5.64
N LEU A 103 -7.65 -10.33 4.88
CA LEU A 103 -7.09 -9.00 5.11
C LEU A 103 -7.72 -8.31 6.31
N THR A 104 -6.97 -7.40 6.93
CA THR A 104 -7.49 -6.57 8.03
C THR A 104 -8.57 -5.60 7.54
N LYS A 105 -9.34 -5.04 8.47
CA LYS A 105 -10.34 -4.01 8.14
C LYS A 105 -9.68 -2.82 7.43
N GLU A 106 -8.53 -2.35 7.93
CA GLU A 106 -7.79 -1.22 7.36
C GLU A 106 -7.34 -1.51 5.92
N GLN A 107 -6.80 -2.69 5.65
CA GLN A 107 -6.38 -3.09 4.32
C GLN A 107 -7.55 -3.14 3.34
N ARG A 108 -8.69 -3.72 3.76
CA ARG A 108 -9.90 -3.75 2.92
C ARG A 108 -10.46 -2.35 2.64
N MET A 109 -10.38 -1.45 3.63
CA MET A 109 -10.71 -0.03 3.43
C MET A 109 -9.79 0.61 2.39
N LYS A 110 -8.48 0.33 2.41
CA LYS A 110 -7.54 0.82 1.39
C LYS A 110 -7.81 0.27 -0.02
N ILE A 111 -8.35 -0.94 -0.16
CA ILE A 111 -8.83 -1.45 -1.46
C ILE A 111 -10.02 -0.60 -1.96
N CYS A 112 -10.98 -0.29 -1.08
CA CYS A 112 -12.09 0.60 -1.42
C CYS A 112 -11.61 1.99 -1.83
N GLU A 113 -10.61 2.54 -1.13
CA GLU A 113 -10.01 3.83 -1.49
C GLU A 113 -9.35 3.77 -2.88
N ALA A 114 -8.58 2.71 -3.18
CA ALA A 114 -7.97 2.51 -4.50
C ALA A 114 -9.01 2.45 -5.62
N LYS A 115 -10.13 1.74 -5.39
CA LYS A 115 -11.25 1.67 -6.34
C LYS A 115 -11.90 3.03 -6.55
N ALA A 116 -12.12 3.80 -5.48
CA ALA A 116 -12.68 5.14 -5.58
C ALA A 116 -11.77 6.08 -6.37
N VAL A 117 -10.46 6.07 -6.09
CA VAL A 117 -9.48 6.88 -6.85
C VAL A 117 -9.51 6.52 -8.34
N ASN A 118 -9.52 5.24 -8.69
CA ASN A 118 -9.57 4.80 -10.09
C ASN A 118 -10.87 5.20 -10.79
N GLU A 119 -12.01 5.16 -10.09
CA GLU A 119 -13.32 5.60 -10.61
C GLU A 119 -13.38 7.12 -10.83
N VAL A 120 -12.77 7.91 -9.94
CA VAL A 120 -12.67 9.37 -10.15
C VAL A 120 -11.71 9.66 -11.31
N ALA A 121 -10.55 9.00 -11.35
CA ALA A 121 -9.55 9.20 -12.40
C ALA A 121 -10.10 8.87 -13.79
N SER A 122 -10.92 7.82 -13.94
CA SER A 122 -11.52 7.44 -15.22
C SER A 122 -12.47 8.50 -15.80
N LYS A 123 -12.99 9.39 -14.95
CA LYS A 123 -13.91 10.48 -15.32
C LYS A 123 -13.23 11.85 -15.36
N THR A 124 -11.95 11.91 -15.00
CA THR A 124 -11.20 13.16 -14.91
C THR A 124 -10.39 13.37 -16.18
N LYS A 125 -10.55 14.55 -16.79
CA LYS A 125 -9.68 15.03 -17.87
C LYS A 125 -8.74 16.08 -17.29
N TRP A 126 -7.45 15.91 -17.52
CA TRP A 126 -6.44 16.89 -17.15
C TRP A 126 -5.63 17.28 -18.38
N THR A 127 -5.05 18.47 -18.33
CA THR A 127 -4.19 19.03 -19.37
C THR A 127 -2.97 19.63 -18.71
N ILE A 128 -1.79 19.46 -19.31
CA ILE A 128 -0.58 20.13 -18.87
C ILE A 128 -0.44 21.42 -19.67
N THR A 129 -0.28 22.53 -18.97
CA THR A 129 0.05 23.84 -19.55
C THR A 129 1.34 24.34 -18.93
N SER A 130 2.11 25.16 -19.65
CA SER A 130 3.17 25.94 -19.01
C SER A 130 2.53 26.85 -17.96
N ASN A 131 3.21 27.09 -16.84
CA ASN A 131 2.71 27.99 -15.80
C ASN A 131 3.14 29.43 -16.13
N PRO A 132 2.26 30.28 -16.72
CA PRO A 132 2.62 31.66 -17.02
C PRO A 132 2.77 32.46 -15.73
N GLN A 133 3.54 33.55 -15.78
CA GLN A 133 3.52 34.54 -14.72
C GLN A 133 2.15 35.25 -14.76
N ARG A 134 1.34 35.04 -13.71
CA ARG A 134 0.01 35.65 -13.55
C ARG A 134 0.12 36.86 -12.64
N SER A 135 -0.77 37.84 -12.81
CA SER A 135 -1.02 38.84 -11.77
C SER A 135 -1.63 38.17 -10.51
N GLU A 136 -1.57 38.85 -9.36
CA GLU A 136 -2.15 38.33 -8.11
C GLU A 136 -3.65 38.01 -8.26
N GLU A 137 -4.40 38.85 -8.98
CA GLU A 137 -5.84 38.66 -9.20
C GLU A 137 -6.14 37.46 -10.11
N GLU A 138 -5.36 37.27 -11.18
CA GLU A 138 -5.48 36.12 -12.08
C GLU A 138 -5.09 34.81 -11.38
N GLN A 139 -4.07 34.84 -10.52
CA GLN A 139 -3.66 33.69 -9.74
C GLN A 139 -4.74 33.29 -8.73
N ALA A 140 -5.34 34.26 -8.03
CA ALA A 140 -6.43 34.01 -7.09
C ALA A 140 -7.67 33.39 -7.77
N LYS A 141 -8.04 33.88 -8.97
CA LYS A 141 -9.13 33.30 -9.77
C LYS A 141 -8.83 31.86 -10.19
N HIS A 142 -7.64 31.60 -10.71
CA HIS A 142 -7.21 30.26 -11.09
C HIS A 142 -7.25 29.28 -9.90
N ASP A 143 -6.73 29.69 -8.74
CA ASP A 143 -6.68 28.82 -7.56
C ASP A 143 -8.07 28.54 -7.00
N ALA A 144 -8.99 29.52 -7.04
CA ALA A 144 -10.39 29.32 -6.66
C ALA A 144 -11.10 28.32 -7.60
N GLU A 145 -10.84 28.39 -8.91
CA GLU A 145 -11.38 27.43 -9.89
C GLU A 145 -10.83 26.02 -9.65
N GLN A 146 -9.52 25.87 -9.42
CA GLN A 146 -8.91 24.58 -9.13
C GLN A 146 -9.43 23.98 -7.82
N GLU A 147 -9.60 24.79 -6.77
CA GLU A 147 -10.14 24.32 -5.50
C GLU A 147 -11.61 23.88 -5.64
N ALA A 148 -12.43 24.63 -6.40
CA ALA A 148 -13.81 24.24 -6.69
C ALA A 148 -13.91 22.90 -7.45
N VAL A 149 -12.99 22.63 -8.39
CA VAL A 149 -12.90 21.35 -9.09
C VAL A 149 -12.47 20.24 -8.12
N LYS A 150 -11.41 20.48 -7.34
CA LYS A 150 -10.89 19.54 -6.34
C LYS A 150 -11.96 19.15 -5.32
N ASP A 151 -12.77 20.10 -4.85
CA ASP A 151 -13.89 19.84 -3.95
C ASP A 151 -14.95 18.93 -4.57
N LYS A 152 -15.30 19.13 -5.84
CA LYS A 152 -16.23 18.25 -6.56
C LYS A 152 -15.66 16.83 -6.67
N LEU A 153 -14.39 16.70 -7.02
CA LEU A 153 -13.69 15.42 -7.12
C LEU A 153 -13.64 14.72 -5.76
N ASN A 154 -13.31 15.44 -4.69
CA ASN A 154 -13.26 14.90 -3.32
C ASN A 154 -14.64 14.44 -2.85
N LYS A 155 -15.70 15.23 -3.07
CA LYS A 155 -17.08 14.85 -2.74
C LYS A 155 -17.49 13.57 -3.46
N TYR A 156 -17.22 13.48 -4.76
CA TYR A 156 -17.53 12.29 -5.54
C TYR A 156 -16.69 11.07 -5.12
N GLY A 157 -15.39 11.25 -4.88
CA GLY A 157 -14.50 10.22 -4.38
C GLY A 157 -14.97 9.66 -3.03
N ASN A 158 -15.33 10.53 -2.08
CA ASN A 158 -15.88 10.16 -0.78
C ASN A 158 -17.21 9.40 -0.92
N TYR A 159 -18.07 9.80 -1.85
CA TYR A 159 -19.32 9.09 -2.13
C TYR A 159 -19.08 7.66 -2.64
N VAL A 160 -18.19 7.50 -3.63
CA VAL A 160 -17.84 6.17 -4.18
C VAL A 160 -17.18 5.30 -3.11
N TYR A 161 -16.27 5.88 -2.34
CA TYR A 161 -15.61 5.22 -1.23
C TYR A 161 -16.62 4.73 -0.18
N GLY A 162 -17.52 5.61 0.29
CA GLY A 162 -18.57 5.27 1.26
C GLY A 162 -19.50 4.16 0.78
N LYS A 163 -19.89 4.18 -0.50
CA LYS A 163 -20.64 3.07 -1.12
C LYS A 163 -19.88 1.75 -1.09
N CYS A 164 -18.57 1.78 -1.38
CA CYS A 164 -17.74 0.58 -1.30
C CYS A 164 -17.67 0.04 0.13
N LEU A 165 -17.49 0.91 1.13
CA LEU A 165 -17.47 0.50 2.54
C LEU A 165 -18.77 -0.17 2.95
N GLN A 166 -19.92 0.45 2.66
CA GLN A 166 -21.24 -0.10 2.98
C GLN A 166 -21.46 -1.47 2.32
N LYS A 167 -21.15 -1.59 1.02
CA LYS A 167 -21.29 -2.85 0.27
C LYS A 167 -20.49 -4.00 0.88
N ASN A 168 -19.35 -3.70 1.48
CA ASN A 168 -18.44 -4.71 2.06
C ASN A 168 -18.55 -4.84 3.58
N GLY A 169 -19.53 -4.18 4.23
CA GLY A 169 -19.70 -4.23 5.68
C GLY A 169 -18.53 -3.62 6.47
N LEU A 170 -17.86 -2.60 5.90
CA LEU A 170 -16.70 -1.93 6.48
C LEU A 170 -17.01 -0.55 7.06
N ALA A 171 -18.25 -0.08 6.88
CA ALA A 171 -18.74 1.21 7.38
C ALA A 171 -18.74 1.27 8.92
#